data_AF-A0A2E0UR39-F1
#
_entry.id   AF-A0A2E0UR39-F1
#
_cell.length_a   1.000
_cell.length_b   1.000
_cell.length_c   1.000
_cell.angle_alpha   90.00
_cell.angle_beta   90.00
_cell.angle_gamma   90.00
#
_symmetry.space_group_name_H-M   'P 1'
#
loop_
_entity.id
_entity.type
_entity.pdbx_description
1 polymer ?
#
loop_
_entity_poly.entity_id
_entity_poly.type
_entity_poly.pdbx_seq_one_letter_code
_entity_poly.pdbx_strand_id
1 'polypeptide(L)'
;MLKKSLFTIVIVSFLSAAVMGITGIVNPSTVSANALERGPRGGQTDNTQTWGQTSGTSFGLTPLSEEEAEGLIRAIYEEFNAQNTYQAVIDQFGAVTPFVQIANSEQNHLNALLRQADKYGVVVPELIPTAAPELNTLQDACALGVAAEIADADLYDELMADVTHTDLIQVYSRLQTASLESHLPQFELCQ
;
A
#
# COMPACT_ATOMS: atom_id res chain seq x y z
N MET A 1 7.82 -32.18 -35.49
CA MET A 1 8.75 -31.52 -34.53
C MET A 1 8.10 -30.23 -34.06
N LEU A 2 7.45 -30.25 -32.90
CA LEU A 2 6.92 -29.06 -32.23
C LEU A 2 7.26 -29.24 -30.75
N LYS A 3 8.39 -28.65 -30.33
CA LYS A 3 8.69 -28.51 -28.90
C LYS A 3 7.78 -27.41 -28.39
N LYS A 4 6.67 -27.78 -27.75
CA LYS A 4 5.95 -26.88 -26.86
C LYS A 4 6.91 -26.59 -25.71
N SER A 5 7.52 -25.41 -25.72
CA SER A 5 8.33 -24.94 -24.60
C SER A 5 7.36 -24.70 -23.45
N LEU A 6 7.31 -25.66 -22.53
CA LEU A 6 6.68 -25.47 -21.23
C LEU A 6 7.55 -24.49 -20.46
N PHE A 7 7.25 -23.20 -20.58
CA PHE A 7 7.65 -22.24 -19.56
C PHE A 7 6.92 -22.65 -18.29
N THR A 8 7.66 -23.25 -17.37
CA THR A 8 7.22 -23.39 -15.98
C THR A 8 7.07 -21.97 -15.45
N ILE A 9 5.85 -21.43 -15.55
CA ILE A 9 5.47 -20.23 -14.81
C ILE A 9 5.59 -20.63 -13.34
N VAL A 10 6.71 -20.27 -12.72
CA VAL A 10 6.78 -20.21 -11.26
C VAL A 10 5.80 -19.10 -10.91
N ILE A 11 4.57 -19.48 -10.59
CA ILE A 11 3.62 -18.59 -9.93
C ILE A 11 4.27 -18.30 -8.59
N VAL A 12 5.00 -17.18 -8.51
CA VAL A 12 5.41 -16.62 -7.23
C VAL A 12 4.14 -16.03 -6.67
N SER A 13 3.37 -16.87 -5.97
CA SER A 13 2.37 -16.35 -5.06
C SER A 13 3.14 -15.50 -4.04
N PHE A 14 2.96 -14.17 -4.08
CA PHE A 14 3.40 -13.26 -3.00
C PHE A 14 2.63 -13.50 -1.68
N LEU A 15 1.79 -14.54 -1.63
CA LEU A 15 1.21 -15.08 -0.41
C LEU A 15 2.24 -15.95 0.33
N SER A 16 2.92 -15.36 1.31
CA SER A 16 2.87 -15.85 2.70
C SER A 16 3.87 -15.14 3.63
N ALA A 17 3.41 -14.07 4.27
CA ALA A 17 3.77 -13.85 5.66
C ALA A 17 2.58 -14.35 6.50
N ALA A 18 2.67 -15.58 6.99
CA ALA A 18 1.84 -16.01 8.11
C ALA A 18 2.24 -15.17 9.31
N VAL A 19 1.51 -14.08 9.57
CA VAL A 19 1.68 -13.30 10.79
C VAL A 19 1.13 -14.14 11.94
N MET A 20 2.02 -14.82 12.65
CA MET A 20 1.68 -15.50 13.90
C MET A 20 1.25 -14.44 14.90
N GLY A 21 -0.03 -14.50 15.29
CA GLY A 21 -0.71 -13.54 16.14
C GLY A 21 0.08 -13.14 17.38
N ILE A 22 0.41 -11.86 17.47
CA ILE A 22 0.69 -11.21 18.73
C ILE A 22 -0.62 -10.55 19.14
N THR A 23 -1.34 -11.17 20.07
CA THR A 23 -2.52 -10.60 20.71
C THR A 23 -2.10 -9.41 21.58
N GLY A 24 -1.90 -8.26 20.94
CA GLY A 24 -1.83 -6.97 21.61
C GLY A 24 -3.25 -6.53 21.95
N ILE A 25 -3.63 -6.59 23.23
CA ILE A 25 -4.87 -5.98 23.72
C ILE A 25 -4.82 -4.48 23.39
N VAL A 26 -5.56 -4.06 22.36
CA VAL A 26 -5.80 -2.64 22.10
C VAL A 26 -6.75 -2.13 23.17
N ASN A 27 -6.21 -1.37 24.13
CA ASN A 27 -7.04 -0.52 24.97
C ASN A 27 -7.56 0.62 24.08
N PRO A 28 -8.88 0.81 23.89
CA PRO A 28 -9.40 1.92 23.09
C PRO A 28 -9.27 3.21 23.91
N SER A 29 -8.05 3.76 23.94
CA SER A 29 -7.87 5.14 24.34
C SER A 29 -8.11 5.98 23.11
N THR A 30 -9.14 6.81 23.15
CA THR A 30 -9.43 7.83 22.14
C THR A 30 -8.16 8.60 21.81
N VAL A 31 -7.59 8.39 20.62
CA VAL A 31 -6.44 9.14 20.14
C VAL A 31 -6.89 10.57 19.87
N SER A 32 -6.54 11.49 20.77
CA SER A 32 -6.69 12.93 20.51
C SER A 32 -5.45 13.42 19.79
N ALA A 33 -5.60 13.77 18.52
CA ALA A 33 -4.57 14.47 17.76
C ALA A 33 -4.43 15.90 18.31
N ASN A 34 -3.55 16.11 19.28
CA ASN A 34 -3.12 17.44 19.63
C ASN A 34 -2.17 17.95 18.55
N ALA A 35 -2.70 18.85 17.72
CA ALA A 35 -1.95 19.57 16.70
C ALA A 35 -0.77 20.33 17.33
N LEU A 36 0.36 20.28 16.62
CA LEU A 36 1.63 20.91 16.88
C LEU A 36 1.51 22.38 17.32
N GLU A 37 2.04 22.67 18.50
CA GLU A 37 2.23 24.02 19.05
C GLU A 37 3.38 24.72 18.32
N ARG A 38 3.06 25.69 17.45
CA ARG A 38 4.06 26.61 16.85
C ARG A 38 3.95 27.96 17.55
N GLY A 39 5.02 28.36 18.24
CA GLY A 39 5.13 29.58 19.04
C GLY A 39 4.95 30.92 18.31
N PRO A 40 5.08 32.05 19.03
CA PRO A 40 4.16 33.17 18.90
C PRO A 40 4.63 34.27 17.96
N ARG A 41 3.69 34.90 17.24
CA ARG A 41 3.87 36.23 16.63
C ARG A 41 2.69 37.11 17.00
N GLY A 42 3.01 38.19 17.71
CA GLY A 42 2.05 39.16 18.22
C GLY A 42 1.40 40.01 17.13
N GLY A 43 0.19 40.45 17.43
CA GLY A 43 -0.61 41.39 16.65
C GLY A 43 -1.97 41.57 17.30
N GLN A 44 -2.07 42.55 18.19
CA GLN A 44 -3.32 43.02 18.80
C GLN A 44 -4.33 43.48 17.75
N THR A 45 -5.56 42.97 17.83
CA THR A 45 -6.78 43.78 17.72
C THR A 45 -7.89 43.09 18.49
N ASP A 46 -8.40 43.77 19.52
CA ASP A 46 -9.61 43.41 20.25
C ASP A 46 -10.84 43.41 19.32
N ASN A 47 -11.57 42.29 19.32
CA ASN A 47 -13.01 42.32 19.09
C ASN A 47 -13.65 41.22 19.95
N THR A 48 -14.23 41.64 21.06
CA THR A 48 -15.10 40.83 21.91
C THR A 48 -16.34 40.42 21.13
N GLN A 49 -16.31 39.23 20.53
CA GLN A 49 -17.51 38.46 20.27
C GLN A 49 -17.40 37.12 20.97
N THR A 50 -18.16 36.99 22.05
CA THR A 50 -18.54 35.74 22.69
C THR A 50 -19.25 34.86 21.67
N TRP A 51 -18.48 34.07 20.93
CA TRP A 51 -18.98 32.92 20.19
C TRP A 51 -18.86 31.72 21.12
N GLY A 52 -20.02 31.20 21.53
CA GLY A 52 -20.11 30.01 22.35
C GLY A 52 -19.22 28.91 21.79
N GLN A 53 -18.59 28.17 22.70
CA GLN A 53 -17.88 26.94 22.42
C GLN A 53 -18.76 26.04 21.56
N THR A 54 -18.61 26.10 20.24
CA THR A 54 -18.87 24.97 19.39
C THR A 54 -17.76 24.00 19.73
N SER A 55 -18.04 23.17 20.74
CA SER A 55 -17.42 21.88 20.91
C SER A 55 -17.48 21.21 19.54
N GLY A 56 -16.39 21.34 18.77
CA GLY A 56 -16.21 20.55 17.57
C GLY A 56 -16.33 19.13 18.05
N THR A 57 -17.42 18.48 17.68
CA THR A 57 -17.63 17.07 17.96
C THR A 57 -16.42 16.38 17.37
N SER A 58 -15.47 16.01 18.22
CA SER A 58 -14.42 15.06 17.89
C SER A 58 -15.17 13.78 17.58
N PHE A 59 -15.58 13.61 16.32
CA PHE A 59 -16.05 12.33 15.84
C PHE A 59 -14.84 11.42 15.98
N GLY A 60 -14.79 10.68 17.08
CA GLY A 60 -13.78 9.64 17.26
C GLY A 60 -13.84 8.75 16.03
N LEU A 61 -12.68 8.47 15.45
CA LEU A 61 -12.60 7.49 14.37
C LEU A 61 -13.21 6.18 14.88
N THR A 62 -14.07 5.56 14.07
CA THR A 62 -14.45 4.17 14.29
C THR A 62 -13.16 3.34 14.16
N PRO A 63 -12.81 2.51 15.15
CA PRO A 63 -11.66 1.61 15.02
C PRO A 63 -11.87 0.61 13.89
N LEU A 64 -10.78 0.21 13.23
CA LEU A 64 -10.80 -0.90 12.28
C LEU A 64 -11.16 -2.22 13.00
N SER A 65 -11.78 -3.14 12.28
CA SER A 65 -11.83 -4.53 12.73
C SER A 65 -10.42 -5.16 12.70
N GLU A 66 -10.27 -6.33 13.32
CA GLU A 66 -9.01 -7.08 13.28
C GLU A 66 -8.68 -7.46 11.83
N GLU A 67 -9.68 -7.89 11.06
CA GLU A 67 -9.56 -8.27 9.66
C GLU A 67 -9.16 -7.08 8.77
N GLU A 68 -9.72 -5.89 9.01
CA GLU A 68 -9.35 -4.67 8.27
C GLU A 68 -7.92 -4.21 8.59
N ALA A 69 -7.49 -4.35 9.85
CA ALA A 69 -6.12 -4.02 10.26
C ALA A 69 -5.10 -5.01 9.68
N GLU A 70 -5.40 -6.31 9.71
CA GLU A 70 -4.58 -7.35 9.08
C GLU A 70 -4.53 -7.17 7.56
N GLY A 71 -5.67 -6.88 6.94
CA GLY A 71 -5.76 -6.59 5.51
C GLY A 71 -4.93 -5.37 5.11
N LEU A 72 -4.93 -4.31 5.92
CA LEU A 72 -4.09 -3.14 5.71
C LEU A 72 -2.60 -3.47 5.79
N ILE A 73 -2.19 -4.31 6.74
CA ILE A 73 -0.80 -4.78 6.83
C ILE A 73 -0.43 -5.61 5.59
N ARG A 74 -1.32 -6.50 5.13
CA ARG A 74 -1.11 -7.28 3.89
C ARG A 74 -0.91 -6.36 2.68
N ALA A 75 -1.77 -5.36 2.49
CA ALA A 75 -1.63 -4.39 1.40
C ALA A 75 -0.29 -3.64 1.48
N ILE A 76 0.13 -3.21 2.68
CA ILE A 76 1.43 -2.53 2.89
C ILE A 76 2.60 -3.43 2.45
N TYR A 77 2.57 -4.71 2.80
CA TYR A 77 3.60 -5.65 2.38
C TYR A 77 3.60 -5.89 0.88
N GLU A 78 2.44 -5.96 0.23
CA GLU A 78 2.34 -6.15 -1.22
C GLU A 78 3.01 -4.99 -1.96
N GLU A 79 2.57 -3.75 -1.69
CA GLU A 79 3.11 -2.55 -2.34
C GLU A 79 4.62 -2.36 -2.06
N PHE A 80 5.06 -2.70 -0.84
CA PHE A 80 6.48 -2.67 -0.51
C PHE A 80 7.27 -3.72 -1.31
N ASN A 81 6.76 -4.94 -1.46
CA ASN A 81 7.43 -5.98 -2.24
C ASN A 81 7.41 -5.67 -3.74
N ALA A 82 6.32 -5.12 -4.28
CA ALA A 82 6.25 -4.67 -5.66
C ALA A 82 7.30 -3.57 -5.95
N GLN A 83 7.36 -2.56 -5.09
CA GLN A 83 8.36 -1.48 -5.18
C GLN A 83 9.80 -2.03 -5.15
N ASN A 84 10.11 -2.94 -4.22
CA ASN A 84 11.46 -3.54 -4.12
C ASN A 84 11.77 -4.45 -5.31
N THR A 85 10.78 -5.18 -5.83
CA THR A 85 10.94 -6.03 -7.01
C THR A 85 11.30 -5.19 -8.22
N TYR A 86 10.59 -4.10 -8.47
CA TYR A 86 10.90 -3.21 -9.59
C TYR A 86 12.20 -2.45 -9.40
N GLN A 87 12.57 -2.09 -8.16
CA GLN A 87 13.88 -1.53 -7.86
C GLN A 87 15.00 -2.54 -8.16
N ALA A 88 14.83 -3.81 -7.82
CA ALA A 88 15.81 -4.86 -8.13
C ALA A 88 15.99 -5.05 -9.65
N VAL A 89 14.91 -4.97 -10.43
CA VAL A 89 15.00 -4.96 -11.91
C VAL A 89 15.79 -3.76 -12.41
N ILE A 90 15.54 -2.56 -11.86
CA ILE A 90 16.27 -1.34 -12.23
C ILE A 90 17.76 -1.49 -11.89
N ASP A 91 18.09 -2.07 -10.74
CA ASP A 91 19.47 -2.28 -10.31
C ASP A 91 20.18 -3.29 -11.24
N GLN A 92 19.47 -4.30 -11.73
CA GLN A 92 20.02 -5.33 -12.61
C GLN A 92 20.16 -4.88 -14.07
N PHE A 93 19.14 -4.23 -14.64
CA PHE A 93 19.06 -3.93 -16.08
C PHE A 93 19.18 -2.43 -16.41
N GLY A 94 19.28 -1.58 -15.40
CA GLY A 94 19.32 -0.13 -15.53
C GLY A 94 17.94 0.52 -15.50
N ALA A 95 17.92 1.86 -15.57
CA ALA A 95 16.71 2.67 -15.52
C ALA A 95 15.87 2.55 -16.81
N VAL A 96 15.14 1.43 -16.94
CA VAL A 96 14.28 1.11 -18.08
C VAL A 96 12.80 1.37 -17.79
N THR A 97 12.06 1.80 -18.81
CA THR A 97 10.59 1.89 -18.77
C THR A 97 9.97 0.50 -18.95
N PRO A 98 8.90 0.16 -18.22
CA PRO A 98 8.13 1.02 -17.30
C PRO A 98 8.59 0.97 -15.83
N PHE A 99 9.58 0.13 -15.49
CA PHE A 99 10.00 -0.12 -14.09
C PHE A 99 10.28 1.15 -13.28
N VAL A 100 10.99 2.13 -13.83
CA VAL A 100 11.28 3.39 -13.09
C VAL A 100 10.00 4.13 -12.70
N GLN A 101 9.03 4.17 -13.61
CA GLN A 101 7.79 4.92 -13.37
C GLN A 101 6.88 4.17 -12.41
N ILE A 102 6.78 2.84 -12.59
CA ILE A 102 5.92 1.99 -11.76
C ILE A 102 6.50 1.86 -10.34
N ALA A 103 7.81 1.68 -10.16
CA ALA A 103 8.42 1.67 -8.82
C ALA A 103 8.15 2.95 -8.02
N ASN A 104 8.11 4.11 -8.68
CA ASN A 104 7.72 5.37 -8.05
C ASN A 104 6.21 5.41 -7.72
N SER A 105 5.38 4.79 -8.55
CA SER A 105 3.95 4.61 -8.30
C SER A 105 3.70 3.74 -7.06
N GLU A 106 4.37 2.59 -6.95
CA GLU A 106 4.24 1.69 -5.79
C GLU A 106 4.73 2.34 -4.51
N GLN A 107 5.78 3.17 -4.57
CA GLN A 107 6.18 3.95 -3.41
C GLN A 107 5.07 4.91 -2.95
N ASN A 108 4.28 5.48 -3.88
CA ASN A 108 3.14 6.32 -3.55
C ASN A 108 1.96 5.52 -3.00
N HIS A 109 1.72 4.32 -3.51
CA HIS A 109 0.73 3.37 -2.99
C HIS A 109 1.06 2.98 -1.54
N LEU A 110 2.29 2.53 -1.29
CA LEU A 110 2.80 2.24 0.05
C LEU A 110 2.62 3.43 0.99
N ASN A 111 2.98 4.64 0.55
CA ASN A 111 2.79 5.85 1.34
C ASN A 111 1.30 6.13 1.65
N ALA A 112 0.37 5.80 0.74
CA ALA A 112 -1.06 5.95 0.98
C ALA A 112 -1.56 4.99 2.05
N LEU A 113 -1.12 3.75 2.03
CA LEU A 113 -1.47 2.73 3.01
C LEU A 113 -0.86 3.02 4.39
N LEU A 114 0.41 3.46 4.44
CA LEU A 114 1.06 3.87 5.71
C LEU A 114 0.32 5.04 6.38
N ARG A 115 -0.26 5.96 5.60
CA ARG A 115 -1.13 7.02 6.16
C ARG A 115 -2.43 6.47 6.74
N GLN A 116 -2.99 5.41 6.17
CA GLN A 116 -4.15 4.74 6.77
C GLN A 116 -3.75 4.03 8.07
N ALA A 117 -2.59 3.36 8.08
CA ALA A 117 -2.11 2.68 9.28
C ALA A 117 -1.89 3.67 10.43
N ASP A 118 -1.24 4.81 10.16
CA ASP A 118 -1.06 5.89 11.12
C ASP A 118 -2.41 6.46 11.61
N LYS A 119 -3.34 6.72 10.68
CA LYS A 119 -4.67 7.23 10.98
C LYS A 119 -5.43 6.34 11.98
N TYR A 120 -5.35 5.03 11.81
CA TYR A 120 -6.07 4.06 12.64
C TYR A 120 -5.24 3.47 13.79
N GLY A 121 -3.99 3.89 13.94
CA GLY A 121 -3.09 3.37 14.98
C GLY A 121 -2.65 1.92 14.77
N VAL A 122 -2.66 1.43 13.53
CA VAL A 122 -2.19 0.09 13.17
C VAL A 122 -0.67 0.06 13.21
N VAL A 123 -0.11 -0.82 14.04
CA VAL A 123 1.34 -1.01 14.15
C VAL A 123 1.82 -1.86 12.99
N VAL A 124 2.56 -1.25 12.06
CA VAL A 124 3.18 -1.95 10.93
C VAL A 124 4.46 -2.64 11.42
N PRO A 125 4.62 -3.96 11.24
CA PRO A 125 5.87 -4.65 11.57
C PRO A 125 7.05 -4.17 10.71
N GLU A 126 8.26 -4.60 11.05
CA GLU A 126 9.43 -4.35 10.21
C GLU A 126 9.22 -4.94 8.80
N LEU A 127 9.34 -4.09 7.79
CA LEU A 127 9.21 -4.48 6.40
C LEU A 127 10.54 -5.07 5.91
N ILE A 128 10.53 -6.36 5.58
CA ILE A 128 11.67 -7.07 5.00
C ILE A 128 11.28 -7.50 3.59
N PRO A 129 12.05 -7.13 2.54
CA PRO A 129 11.66 -7.42 1.18
C PRO A 129 11.81 -8.92 0.91
N THR A 130 10.86 -9.45 0.16
CA THR A 130 10.99 -10.78 -0.43
C THR A 130 12.12 -10.75 -1.45
N ALA A 131 12.88 -11.84 -1.55
CA ALA A 131 13.94 -11.95 -2.53
C ALA A 131 13.34 -11.90 -3.95
N ALA A 132 13.74 -10.90 -4.73
CA ALA A 132 13.41 -10.84 -6.14
C ALA A 132 14.10 -12.03 -6.87
N PRO A 133 13.43 -12.67 -7.84
CA PRO A 133 14.04 -13.73 -8.61
C PRO A 133 15.21 -13.19 -9.45
N GLU A 134 16.25 -14.01 -9.68
CA GLU A 134 17.25 -13.68 -10.68
C GLU A 134 16.62 -13.79 -12.09
N LEU A 135 16.67 -12.69 -12.84
CA LEU A 135 16.11 -12.59 -14.18
C LEU A 135 17.22 -12.66 -15.23
N ASN A 136 16.98 -13.32 -16.36
CA ASN A 136 18.00 -13.44 -17.41
C ASN A 136 17.90 -12.31 -18.44
N THR A 137 16.68 -11.79 -18.65
CA THR A 137 16.39 -10.81 -19.70
C THR A 137 15.39 -9.77 -19.22
N LEU A 138 15.37 -8.61 -19.89
CA LEU A 138 14.31 -7.62 -19.71
C LEU A 138 12.93 -8.17 -20.03
N GLN A 139 12.82 -9.08 -21.01
CA GLN A 139 11.58 -9.75 -21.34
C GLN A 139 11.03 -10.55 -20.14
N ASP A 140 11.89 -11.27 -19.42
CA ASP A 140 11.51 -12.01 -18.21
C ASP A 140 11.06 -11.03 -17.12
N ALA A 141 11.72 -9.88 -17.01
CA ALA A 141 11.32 -8.83 -16.07
C ALA A 141 9.93 -8.26 -16.40
N CYS A 142 9.64 -7.98 -17.67
CA CYS A 142 8.32 -7.48 -18.08
C CYS A 142 7.23 -8.52 -17.80
N ALA A 143 7.51 -9.80 -18.03
CA ALA A 143 6.58 -10.89 -17.71
C ALA A 143 6.35 -11.05 -16.20
N LEU A 144 7.40 -10.85 -15.39
CA LEU A 144 7.27 -10.77 -13.93
C LEU A 144 6.36 -9.59 -13.52
N GLY A 145 6.54 -8.42 -14.14
CA GLY A 145 5.68 -7.25 -13.92
C GLY A 145 4.21 -7.55 -14.19
N VAL A 146 3.89 -8.13 -15.36
CA VAL A 146 2.52 -8.57 -15.68
C VAL A 146 1.93 -9.49 -14.61
N ALA A 147 2.70 -10.49 -14.15
CA ALA A 147 2.24 -11.42 -13.14
C ALA A 147 2.02 -10.74 -11.77
N ALA A 148 2.89 -9.82 -11.39
CA ALA A 148 2.80 -9.07 -10.14
C ALA A 148 1.56 -8.16 -10.13
N GLU A 149 1.30 -7.40 -11.19
CA GLU A 149 0.14 -6.48 -11.23
C GLU A 149 -1.21 -7.20 -11.21
N ILE A 150 -1.29 -8.41 -11.79
CA ILE A 150 -2.49 -9.25 -11.70
C ILE A 150 -2.66 -9.76 -10.26
N ALA A 151 -1.59 -10.24 -9.63
CA ALA A 151 -1.64 -10.74 -8.25
C ALA A 151 -1.99 -9.62 -7.26
N ASP A 152 -1.48 -8.41 -7.46
CA ASP A 152 -1.81 -7.24 -6.66
C ASP A 152 -3.30 -6.85 -6.79
N ALA A 153 -3.83 -6.83 -8.03
CA ALA A 153 -5.24 -6.57 -8.25
C ALA A 153 -6.15 -7.63 -7.61
N ASP A 154 -5.76 -8.91 -7.69
CA ASP A 154 -6.47 -10.03 -7.05
C ASP A 154 -6.43 -9.90 -5.52
N LEU A 155 -5.31 -9.46 -4.93
CA LEU A 155 -5.23 -9.17 -3.49
C LEU A 155 -6.27 -8.13 -3.09
N TYR A 156 -6.43 -7.05 -3.86
CA TYR A 156 -7.43 -6.04 -3.52
C TYR A 156 -8.86 -6.56 -3.64
N ASP A 157 -9.16 -7.47 -4.57
CA ASP A 157 -10.46 -8.16 -4.60
C ASP A 157 -10.71 -8.97 -3.31
N GLU A 158 -9.68 -9.67 -2.81
CA GLU A 158 -9.78 -10.38 -1.53
C GLU A 158 -9.99 -9.43 -0.36
N LEU A 159 -9.17 -8.37 -0.24
CA LEU A 159 -9.22 -7.44 0.87
C LEU A 159 -10.53 -6.64 0.90
N MET A 160 -11.11 -6.35 -0.27
CA MET A 160 -12.38 -5.65 -0.37
C MET A 160 -13.58 -6.47 0.11
N ALA A 161 -13.45 -7.80 0.26
CA ALA A 161 -14.54 -8.65 0.76
C ALA A 161 -14.87 -8.40 2.25
N ASP A 162 -13.86 -7.98 3.03
CA ASP A 162 -13.95 -7.87 4.49
C ASP A 162 -13.90 -6.41 5.00
N VAL A 163 -13.74 -5.43 4.11
CA VAL A 163 -13.58 -4.02 4.48
C VAL A 163 -14.92 -3.26 4.48
N THR A 164 -15.13 -2.44 5.50
CA THR A 164 -16.34 -1.60 5.64
C THR A 164 -15.99 -0.12 5.75
N HIS A 165 -14.76 0.20 6.15
CA HIS A 165 -14.27 1.57 6.22
C HIS A 165 -14.18 2.21 4.83
N THR A 166 -14.97 3.26 4.61
CA THR A 166 -15.13 3.88 3.29
C THR A 166 -13.86 4.50 2.72
N ASP A 167 -12.93 4.93 3.57
CA ASP A 167 -11.64 5.44 3.15
C ASP A 167 -10.64 4.33 2.79
N LEU A 168 -10.67 3.19 3.49
CA LEU A 168 -9.92 2.00 3.05
C LEU A 168 -10.43 1.49 1.71
N ILE A 169 -11.75 1.38 1.54
CA ILE A 169 -12.37 1.04 0.24
C ILE A 169 -11.86 1.97 -0.86
N GLN A 170 -11.86 3.28 -0.62
CA GLN A 170 -11.39 4.25 -1.61
C GLN A 170 -9.91 4.10 -1.95
N VAL A 171 -9.05 3.79 -0.97
CA VAL A 171 -7.63 3.56 -1.23
C VAL A 171 -7.45 2.26 -2.02
N TYR A 172 -8.01 1.14 -1.55
CA TYR A 172 -7.88 -0.16 -2.19
C TYR A 172 -8.39 -0.15 -3.63
N SER A 173 -9.58 0.42 -3.88
CA SER A 173 -10.09 0.52 -5.25
C SER A 173 -9.18 1.36 -6.16
N ARG A 174 -8.53 2.40 -5.63
CA ARG A 174 -7.59 3.22 -6.44
C ARG A 174 -6.31 2.48 -6.76
N LEU A 175 -5.77 1.71 -5.81
CA LEU A 175 -4.55 0.93 -6.00
C LEU A 175 -4.83 -0.20 -6.99
N GLN A 176 -5.90 -0.98 -6.81
CA GLN A 176 -6.35 -1.97 -7.79
C GLN A 176 -6.55 -1.38 -9.20
N THR A 177 -7.19 -0.21 -9.30
CA THR A 177 -7.37 0.48 -10.59
C THR A 177 -6.01 0.85 -11.21
N ALA A 178 -5.04 1.28 -10.42
CA ALA A 178 -3.71 1.59 -10.91
C ALA A 178 -3.02 0.33 -11.44
N SER A 179 -3.09 -0.79 -10.72
CA SER A 179 -2.50 -2.07 -11.13
C SER A 179 -3.11 -2.55 -12.45
N LEU A 180 -4.45 -2.59 -12.55
CA LEU A 180 -5.17 -3.10 -13.72
C LEU A 180 -5.17 -2.16 -14.93
N GLU A 181 -5.39 -0.86 -14.72
CA GLU A 181 -5.67 0.09 -15.80
C GLU A 181 -4.46 0.96 -16.16
N SER A 182 -3.38 0.93 -15.36
CA SER A 182 -2.18 1.73 -15.59
C SER A 182 -0.91 0.88 -15.69
N HIS A 183 -0.59 0.09 -14.67
CA HIS A 183 0.69 -0.64 -14.62
C HIS A 183 0.70 -1.86 -15.54
N LEU A 184 -0.33 -2.72 -15.43
CA LEU A 184 -0.45 -3.93 -16.23
C LEU A 184 -0.34 -3.65 -17.74
N PRO A 185 -1.07 -2.69 -18.34
CA PRO A 185 -0.93 -2.39 -19.76
C PRO A 185 0.49 -1.94 -20.15
N GLN A 186 1.21 -1.26 -19.24
CA GLN A 186 2.59 -0.86 -19.51
C GLN A 186 3.55 -2.06 -19.50
N PHE A 187 3.37 -3.01 -18.59
CA PHE A 187 4.16 -4.26 -18.61
C PHE A 187 3.80 -5.20 -19.76
N GLU A 188 2.53 -5.22 -20.19
CA GLU A 188 2.13 -5.95 -21.39
C GLU A 188 2.78 -5.39 -22.67
N LEU A 189 3.03 -4.07 -22.73
CA LEU A 189 3.72 -3.39 -23.83
C LEU A 189 5.26 -3.41 -23.70
N CYS A 190 5.79 -3.77 -22.53
CA CYS A 190 7.22 -3.86 -22.24
C CYS A 190 7.90 -5.06 -22.95
N GLN A 191 7.10 -5.97 -23.50
CA GLN A 191 7.53 -7.22 -24.14
C GLN A 191 8.27 -7.00 -25.48
#